data_AF-A0A6C0VN87-F1
#
_entry.id   AF-A0A6C0VN87-F1
#
_cell.length_a   1.000
_cell.length_b   1.000
_cell.length_c   1.000
_cell.angle_alpha   90.00
_cell.angle_beta   90.00
_cell.angle_gamma   90.00
#
_symmetry.space_group_name_H-M   'P 1'
#
loop_
_entity.id
_entity.type
_entity.pdbx_description
1 polymer ?
#
loop_
_entity_poly.entity_id
_entity_poly.type
_entity_poly.pdbx_seq_one_letter_code
_entity_poly.pdbx_strand_id
1 'polypeptide(L)'
;MIVRKNISIDQCYIDKLKPFLDKNNGNLSAAIRDSIETACQLIEEKNGEKGEKNSKDSNQALRNAESRNRMIEEEEFLLIHHTMLEWFIRKTSGLLIEESTVYELINPYTIKKIPDFIDYVNALNNRLGWKIKVDAECTGSPEPESVILTLSNGNPCFRGVIAHSLSLFLAKQMKLDLQGLFSRSNVTKVYLRRFEFLDYEKIPKGLEEYFGPMESTFKEIRKRPEFWKNLIKIYREQNYQRLSMNKKVFEAFVSGDLPSVDDIAREFELFTGKPPEAFTLSEHIMIFKALYLTDNIGTEIEVCTEKGSEYVRLIHDYCDSKVCERVICYYSNIFKCIGHPFTVTSSPHMIVFEFGKNLNNIRIPKSRLISSEPSLTP
;
A
#
# COMPACT_ATOMS: atom_id res chain seq x y z
N MET A 1 34.44 23.93 -21.90
CA MET A 1 33.03 24.21 -22.27
C MET A 1 32.51 25.31 -21.35
N ILE A 2 31.87 26.38 -21.86
CA ILE A 2 31.30 27.45 -21.01
C ILE A 2 29.80 27.17 -20.83
N VAL A 3 29.38 26.85 -19.60
CA VAL A 3 27.96 26.67 -19.24
C VAL A 3 27.44 27.96 -18.62
N ARG A 4 26.36 28.53 -19.16
CA ARG A 4 25.68 29.70 -18.59
C ARG A 4 24.55 29.25 -17.67
N LYS A 5 24.51 29.76 -16.44
CA LYS A 5 23.44 29.51 -15.47
C LYS A 5 22.98 30.82 -14.84
N ASN A 6 21.68 30.90 -14.53
CA ASN A 6 21.09 32.00 -13.78
C ASN A 6 21.04 31.63 -12.29
N ILE A 7 21.43 32.56 -11.42
CA ILE A 7 21.41 32.36 -9.97
C ILE A 7 20.67 33.54 -9.31
N SER A 8 19.91 33.24 -8.25
CA SER A 8 19.29 34.24 -7.38
C SER A 8 20.12 34.35 -6.11
N ILE A 9 20.52 35.55 -5.73
CA ILE A 9 21.37 35.80 -4.57
C ILE A 9 20.98 37.13 -3.93
N ASP A 10 20.92 37.17 -2.60
CA ASP A 10 20.58 38.39 -1.89
C ASP A 10 21.70 39.43 -1.99
N GLN A 11 21.32 40.71 -2.00
CA GLN A 11 22.25 41.83 -2.13
C GLN A 11 23.35 41.81 -1.06
N CYS A 12 23.04 41.34 0.16
CA CYS A 12 24.00 41.24 1.25
C CYS A 12 25.17 40.28 0.97
N TYR A 13 24.98 39.29 0.08
CA TYR A 13 26.05 38.40 -0.37
C TYR A 13 26.77 38.93 -1.61
N ILE A 14 26.09 39.67 -2.49
CA ILE A 14 26.74 40.44 -3.56
C ILE A 14 27.71 41.48 -2.98
N ASP A 15 27.31 42.14 -1.90
CA ASP A 15 28.17 43.12 -1.21
C ASP A 15 29.46 42.50 -0.66
N LYS A 16 29.40 41.23 -0.25
CA LYS A 16 30.60 40.48 0.19
C LYS A 16 31.54 40.12 -0.96
N LEU A 17 31.04 40.10 -2.20
CA LEU A 17 31.84 39.88 -3.41
C LEU A 17 32.50 41.16 -3.92
N LYS A 18 32.24 42.33 -3.33
CA LYS A 18 32.85 43.62 -3.74
C LYS A 18 34.37 43.55 -3.95
N PRO A 19 35.18 42.95 -3.06
CA PRO A 19 36.62 42.85 -3.29
C PRO A 19 37.00 42.11 -4.58
N PHE A 20 36.23 41.07 -4.94
CA PHE A 20 36.43 40.31 -6.18
C PHE A 20 35.86 41.02 -7.40
N LEU A 21 34.76 41.77 -7.23
CA LEU A 21 34.17 42.61 -8.27
C LEU A 21 35.11 43.75 -8.66
N ASP A 22 35.68 44.45 -7.68
CA ASP A 22 36.61 45.55 -7.90
C ASP A 22 37.87 45.05 -8.61
N LYS A 23 38.39 43.88 -8.20
CA LYS A 23 39.51 43.19 -8.86
C LYS A 23 39.21 42.81 -10.32
N ASN A 24 37.95 42.53 -10.64
CA ASN A 24 37.50 42.07 -11.96
C ASN A 24 36.74 43.15 -12.75
N ASN A 25 36.98 44.44 -12.47
CA ASN A 25 36.36 45.58 -13.17
C ASN A 25 34.82 45.50 -13.24
N GLY A 26 34.18 45.06 -12.15
CA GLY A 26 32.73 44.93 -12.05
C GLY A 26 32.13 43.69 -12.73
N ASN A 27 32.95 42.78 -13.28
CA ASN A 27 32.44 41.55 -13.89
C ASN A 27 32.06 40.52 -12.83
N LEU A 28 30.75 40.38 -12.58
CA LEU A 28 30.21 39.46 -11.59
C LEU A 28 30.54 37.99 -11.88
N SER A 29 30.54 37.56 -13.15
CA SER A 29 30.86 36.18 -13.50
C SER A 29 32.34 35.84 -13.31
N ALA A 30 33.24 36.80 -13.46
CA ALA A 30 34.66 36.65 -13.16
C ALA A 30 34.88 36.68 -11.64
N ALA A 31 34.24 37.61 -10.93
CA ALA A 31 34.29 37.69 -9.48
C ALA A 31 33.80 36.41 -8.78
N ILE A 32 32.72 35.80 -9.29
CA ILE A 32 32.23 34.52 -8.77
C ILE A 32 33.24 33.40 -9.03
N ARG A 33 33.86 33.34 -10.22
CA ARG A 33 34.90 32.35 -10.52
C ARG A 33 36.13 32.50 -9.61
N ASP A 34 36.64 33.72 -9.46
CA ASP A 34 37.73 34.03 -8.54
C ASP A 34 37.39 33.67 -7.09
N SER A 35 36.15 33.93 -6.66
CA SER A 35 35.70 33.58 -5.31
C SER A 35 35.64 32.07 -5.08
N ILE A 36 35.26 31.30 -6.12
CA ILE A 36 35.26 29.83 -6.10
C ILE A 36 36.71 29.32 -6.06
N GLU A 37 37.60 29.83 -6.91
CA GLU A 37 39.01 29.42 -6.92
C GLU A 37 39.71 29.73 -5.60
N THR A 38 39.46 30.91 -5.03
CA THR A 38 40.02 31.30 -3.72
C THR A 38 39.48 30.41 -2.60
N ALA A 39 38.18 30.07 -2.64
CA ALA A 39 37.60 29.15 -1.67
C ALA A 39 38.21 27.74 -1.81
N CYS A 40 38.44 27.25 -3.03
CA CYS A 40 39.10 25.97 -3.28
C CYS A 40 40.54 25.96 -2.72
N GLN A 41 41.32 27.01 -2.99
CA GLN A 41 42.70 27.13 -2.48
C GLN A 41 42.74 27.18 -0.94
N LEU A 42 41.85 27.95 -0.31
CA LEU A 42 41.76 28.01 1.16
C LEU A 42 41.34 26.67 1.79
N ILE A 43 40.55 25.86 1.08
CA ILE A 43 40.19 24.50 1.50
C ILE A 43 41.41 23.58 1.38
N GLU A 44 42.17 23.67 0.29
CA GLU A 44 43.40 22.90 0.07
C GLU A 44 44.51 23.26 1.09
N GLU A 45 44.70 24.55 1.39
CA GLU A 45 45.67 25.03 2.39
C GLU A 45 45.28 24.61 3.81
N LYS A 46 43.98 24.67 4.18
CA LYS A 46 43.50 24.17 5.48
C LYS A 46 43.64 22.66 5.64
N ASN A 47 43.64 21.90 4.54
CA ASN A 47 43.90 20.46 4.55
C ASN A 47 45.36 20.13 4.85
N GLY A 48 46.29 21.08 4.72
CA GLY A 48 47.71 20.91 5.03
C GLY A 48 48.06 21.02 6.52
N GLU A 49 47.30 21.79 7.33
CA GLU A 49 47.79 22.20 8.65
C GLU A 49 46.97 21.85 9.91
N LYS A 50 45.68 21.48 9.88
CA LYS A 50 44.98 20.95 11.10
C LYS A 50 43.53 20.50 10.88
N GLY A 51 43.20 19.26 11.28
CA GLY A 51 41.87 18.91 11.84
C GLY A 51 41.13 17.73 11.21
N GLU A 52 41.50 16.50 11.57
CA GLU A 52 41.03 15.22 11.01
C GLU A 52 39.56 14.79 11.28
N LYS A 53 38.71 15.61 11.92
CA LYS A 53 37.32 15.21 12.22
C LYS A 53 36.24 15.98 11.48
N ASN A 54 36.39 17.28 11.23
CA ASN A 54 35.39 18.06 10.48
C ASN A 54 35.67 18.12 8.97
N SER A 55 36.91 17.84 8.55
CA SER A 55 37.31 17.82 7.14
C SER A 55 36.81 16.59 6.39
N LYS A 56 36.70 15.42 7.06
CA LYS A 56 36.26 14.16 6.43
C LYS A 56 34.82 14.24 5.92
N ASP A 57 33.89 14.77 6.72
CA ASP A 57 32.48 14.89 6.31
C ASP A 57 32.28 15.92 5.19
N SER A 58 33.02 17.05 5.23
CA SER A 58 32.93 18.07 4.17
C SER A 58 33.59 17.60 2.86
N ASN A 59 34.73 16.90 2.93
CA ASN A 59 35.41 16.31 1.78
C ASN A 59 34.59 15.16 1.19
N GLN A 60 33.92 14.36 2.01
CA GLN A 60 33.05 13.30 1.53
C GLN A 60 31.77 13.85 0.89
N ALA A 61 31.17 14.89 1.47
CA ALA A 61 30.01 15.56 0.87
C ALA A 61 30.32 16.20 -0.48
N LEU A 62 31.50 16.84 -0.61
CA LEU A 62 31.96 17.44 -1.87
C LEU A 62 32.26 16.36 -2.92
N ARG A 63 33.01 15.32 -2.57
CA ARG A 63 33.27 14.17 -3.47
C ARG A 63 32.00 13.47 -3.91
N ASN A 64 31.02 13.33 -3.01
CA ASN A 64 29.72 12.76 -3.35
C ASN A 64 28.94 13.69 -4.30
N ALA A 65 29.03 15.00 -4.13
CA ALA A 65 28.38 15.96 -5.04
C ALA A 65 29.02 15.95 -6.43
N GLU A 66 30.35 15.94 -6.52
CA GLU A 66 31.09 15.79 -7.78
C GLU A 66 30.76 14.46 -8.47
N SER A 67 30.75 13.36 -7.71
CA SER A 67 30.37 12.05 -8.25
C SER A 67 28.93 12.02 -8.76
N ARG A 68 27.99 12.70 -8.08
CA ARG A 68 26.60 12.81 -8.56
C ARG A 68 26.53 13.60 -9.86
N ASN A 69 27.24 14.72 -9.95
CA ASN A 69 27.25 15.56 -11.14
C ASN A 69 27.79 14.77 -12.35
N ARG A 70 28.88 14.01 -12.15
CA ARG A 70 29.42 13.13 -13.19
C ARG A 70 28.41 12.07 -13.64
N MET A 71 27.71 11.41 -12.72
CA MET A 71 26.67 10.42 -13.07
C MET A 71 25.50 11.04 -13.86
N ILE A 72 25.19 12.33 -13.64
CA ILE A 72 24.20 13.05 -14.43
C ILE A 72 24.77 13.39 -15.82
N GLU A 73 26.04 13.78 -15.91
CA GLU A 73 26.73 14.08 -17.18
C GLU A 73 26.91 12.84 -18.06
N GLU A 74 27.13 11.67 -17.45
CA GLU A 74 27.28 10.37 -18.12
C GLU A 74 25.92 9.72 -18.46
N GLU A 75 24.81 10.41 -18.23
CA GLU A 75 23.43 9.94 -18.44
C GLU A 75 23.05 8.68 -17.65
N GLU A 76 23.86 8.27 -16.67
CA GLU A 76 23.53 7.18 -15.77
C GLU A 76 22.34 7.57 -14.87
N PHE A 77 22.31 8.82 -14.38
CA PHE A 77 21.31 9.31 -13.42
C PHE A 77 20.51 10.50 -13.98
N LEU A 78 19.19 10.50 -13.74
CA LEU A 78 18.31 11.61 -14.08
C LEU A 78 18.08 12.55 -12.89
N LEU A 79 18.19 13.86 -13.09
CA LEU A 79 17.81 14.85 -12.09
C LEU A 79 16.29 15.07 -12.09
N ILE A 80 15.61 14.59 -11.05
CA ILE A 80 14.16 14.75 -10.89
C ILE A 80 13.87 15.74 -9.76
N HIS A 81 12.90 16.63 -9.97
CA HIS A 81 12.42 17.52 -8.91
C HIS A 81 11.78 16.70 -7.78
N HIS A 82 12.16 16.98 -6.51
CA HIS A 82 11.75 16.18 -5.36
C HIS A 82 10.23 15.96 -5.25
N THR A 83 9.41 16.99 -5.47
CA THR A 83 7.94 16.90 -5.41
C THR A 83 7.37 16.00 -6.50
N MET A 84 8.00 15.99 -7.69
CA MET A 84 7.56 15.14 -8.80
C MET A 84 7.85 13.67 -8.51
N LEU A 85 9.04 13.37 -7.98
CA LEU A 85 9.38 12.02 -7.54
C LEU A 85 8.47 11.55 -6.39
N GLU A 86 8.21 12.40 -5.41
CA GLU A 86 7.30 12.07 -4.31
C GLU A 86 5.87 11.83 -4.80
N TRP A 87 5.37 12.66 -5.71
CA TRP A 87 4.07 12.45 -6.35
C TRP A 87 4.02 11.11 -7.09
N PHE A 88 5.06 10.79 -7.88
CA PHE A 88 5.15 9.53 -8.60
C PHE A 88 5.08 8.33 -7.65
N ILE A 89 5.91 8.31 -6.61
CA ILE A 89 5.93 7.24 -5.60
C ILE A 89 4.57 7.08 -4.92
N ARG A 90 3.92 8.19 -4.56
CA ARG A 90 2.57 8.16 -3.96
C ARG A 90 1.52 7.62 -4.93
N LYS A 91 1.64 7.90 -6.24
CA LYS A 91 0.71 7.43 -7.27
C LYS A 91 0.92 5.97 -7.68
N THR A 92 2.13 5.44 -7.50
CA THR A 92 2.45 4.03 -7.72
C THR A 92 2.44 3.21 -6.44
N SER A 93 1.98 3.78 -5.32
CA SER A 93 1.89 3.08 -4.04
C SER A 93 0.95 1.88 -4.17
N GLY A 94 1.38 0.74 -3.62
CA GLY A 94 0.65 -0.52 -3.69
C GLY A 94 0.98 -1.39 -4.90
N LEU A 95 1.88 -0.94 -5.80
CA LEU A 95 2.45 -1.75 -6.88
C LEU A 95 3.85 -2.22 -6.50
N LEU A 96 4.17 -3.46 -6.86
CA LEU A 96 5.47 -4.05 -6.56
C LEU A 96 6.56 -3.51 -7.49
N ILE A 97 7.77 -3.32 -6.94
CA ILE A 97 8.96 -3.02 -7.74
C ILE A 97 9.37 -4.34 -8.42
N GLU A 98 9.69 -4.27 -9.71
CA GLU A 98 10.14 -5.45 -10.45
C GLU A 98 11.49 -5.96 -9.93
N GLU A 99 11.65 -7.28 -9.91
CA GLU A 99 12.86 -7.94 -9.41
C GLU A 99 14.12 -7.52 -10.20
N SER A 100 13.99 -7.37 -11.53
CA SER A 100 15.05 -6.86 -12.40
C SER A 100 15.54 -5.48 -11.97
N THR A 101 14.63 -4.55 -11.68
CA THR A 101 14.97 -3.20 -11.19
C THR A 101 15.73 -3.25 -9.86
N VAL A 102 15.35 -4.15 -8.95
CA VAL A 102 16.08 -4.31 -7.68
C VAL A 102 17.47 -4.90 -7.91
N TYR A 103 17.65 -5.83 -8.85
CA TYR A 103 18.97 -6.42 -9.13
C TYR A 103 19.90 -5.51 -9.94
N GLU A 104 19.37 -4.58 -10.73
CA GLU A 104 20.15 -3.47 -11.30
C GLU A 104 20.72 -2.58 -10.18
N LEU A 105 19.97 -2.39 -9.10
CA LEU A 105 20.38 -1.58 -7.96
C LEU A 105 21.25 -2.34 -6.94
N ILE A 106 21.03 -3.64 -6.74
CA ILE A 106 21.68 -4.45 -5.72
C ILE A 106 22.14 -5.77 -6.35
N ASN A 107 23.45 -5.92 -6.56
CA ASN A 107 23.99 -7.11 -7.21
C ASN A 107 23.95 -8.34 -6.27
N PRO A 108 23.09 -9.34 -6.53
CA PRO A 108 22.90 -10.49 -5.65
C PRO A 108 24.13 -11.43 -5.59
N TYR A 109 25.03 -11.37 -6.57
CA TYR A 109 26.24 -12.20 -6.57
C TYR A 109 27.31 -11.68 -5.61
N THR A 110 27.30 -10.37 -5.32
CA THR A 110 28.30 -9.70 -4.49
C THR A 110 27.90 -9.66 -3.01
N ILE A 111 26.61 -9.48 -2.74
CA ILE A 111 26.10 -9.22 -1.38
C ILE A 111 25.42 -10.50 -0.86
N LYS A 112 26.10 -11.19 0.06
CA LYS A 112 25.62 -12.46 0.63
C LYS A 112 25.28 -12.40 2.12
N LYS A 113 25.72 -11.36 2.82
CA LYS A 113 25.47 -11.17 4.26
C LYS A 113 24.76 -9.85 4.50
N ILE A 114 23.97 -9.81 5.57
CA ILE A 114 23.20 -8.61 5.94
C ILE A 114 24.11 -7.40 6.25
N PRO A 115 25.24 -7.52 6.96
CA PRO A 115 26.12 -6.36 7.16
C PRO A 115 26.62 -5.74 5.85
N ASP A 116 27.11 -6.56 4.91
CA ASP A 116 27.58 -6.11 3.59
C ASP A 116 26.45 -5.40 2.80
N PHE A 117 25.24 -5.92 2.93
CA PHE A 117 24.03 -5.33 2.36
C PHE A 117 23.71 -3.95 2.94
N ILE A 118 23.79 -3.80 4.27
CA ILE A 118 23.52 -2.54 4.96
C ILE A 118 24.56 -1.48 4.59
N ASP A 119 25.83 -1.87 4.54
CA ASP A 119 26.92 -0.97 4.13
C ASP A 119 26.73 -0.49 2.69
N TYR A 120 26.38 -1.40 1.78
CA TYR A 120 26.08 -1.08 0.40
C TYR A 120 24.93 -0.07 0.27
N VAL A 121 23.82 -0.32 0.97
CA VAL A 121 22.61 0.52 0.90
C VAL A 121 22.87 1.90 1.49
N ASN A 122 23.61 1.99 2.60
CA ASN A 122 24.00 3.28 3.16
C ASN A 122 24.93 4.05 2.21
N ALA A 123 25.88 3.38 1.56
CA ALA A 123 26.72 3.99 0.52
C ALA A 123 25.88 4.49 -0.66
N LEU A 124 24.90 3.69 -1.11
CA LEU A 124 23.95 4.08 -2.17
C LEU A 124 23.11 5.29 -1.76
N ASN A 125 22.54 5.32 -0.56
CA ASN A 125 21.76 6.45 -0.05
C ASN A 125 22.60 7.74 0.03
N ASN A 126 23.87 7.62 0.39
CA ASN A 126 24.82 8.73 0.40
C ASN A 126 25.11 9.25 -1.01
N ARG A 127 25.30 8.34 -1.99
CA ARG A 127 25.44 8.68 -3.42
C ARG A 127 24.19 9.39 -3.94
N LEU A 128 23.00 8.84 -3.68
CA LEU A 128 21.71 9.43 -4.08
C LEU A 128 21.39 10.75 -3.36
N GLY A 129 22.04 11.02 -2.23
CA GLY A 129 21.78 12.23 -1.42
C GLY A 129 20.46 12.19 -0.64
N TRP A 130 19.85 11.02 -0.48
CA TRP A 130 18.55 10.88 0.19
C TRP A 130 18.62 11.01 1.72
N LYS A 131 19.84 11.03 2.29
CA LYS A 131 20.11 11.19 3.74
C LYS A 131 19.36 10.16 4.60
N ILE A 132 19.06 8.99 4.04
CA ILE A 132 18.45 7.86 4.73
C ILE A 132 19.58 7.01 5.30
N LYS A 133 19.49 6.70 6.60
CA LYS A 133 20.37 5.72 7.26
C LYS A 133 19.61 4.44 7.49
N VAL A 134 20.21 3.31 7.15
CA VAL A 134 19.65 1.97 7.35
C VAL A 134 20.51 1.25 8.38
N ASP A 135 19.87 0.67 9.37
CA ASP A 135 20.47 -0.22 10.36
C ASP A 135 19.68 -1.54 10.40
N ALA A 136 20.32 -2.62 10.84
CA ALA A 136 19.67 -3.94 10.95
C ALA A 136 19.98 -4.63 12.27
N GLU A 137 18.94 -5.23 12.86
CA GLU A 137 19.05 -6.16 13.98
C GLU A 137 18.72 -7.56 13.47
N CYS A 138 19.63 -8.52 13.68
CA CYS A 138 19.49 -9.88 13.15
C CYS A 138 19.50 -10.91 14.29
N THR A 139 18.61 -11.88 14.22
CA THR A 139 18.62 -13.07 15.08
C THR A 139 18.85 -14.33 14.26
N GLY A 140 19.56 -15.30 14.83
CA GLY A 140 19.99 -16.51 14.10
C GLY A 140 21.31 -16.29 13.37
N SER A 141 22.30 -17.14 13.66
CA SER A 141 23.60 -17.17 12.99
C SER A 141 24.00 -18.63 12.81
N PRO A 142 24.47 -19.06 11.63
CA PRO A 142 24.90 -18.27 10.47
C PRO A 142 23.77 -17.84 9.51
N GLU A 143 22.58 -18.41 9.64
CA GLU A 143 21.42 -18.13 8.82
C GLU A 143 20.39 -17.27 9.60
N PRO A 144 19.99 -16.09 9.10
CA PRO A 144 19.10 -15.20 9.84
C PRO A 144 17.68 -15.79 9.91
N GLU A 145 17.15 -15.95 11.12
CA GLU A 145 15.76 -16.36 11.38
C GLU A 145 14.81 -15.17 11.35
N SER A 146 15.25 -14.03 11.86
CA SER A 146 14.49 -12.77 11.82
C SER A 146 15.42 -11.58 11.66
N VAL A 147 14.92 -10.56 10.97
CA VAL A 147 15.65 -9.32 10.71
C VAL A 147 14.71 -8.15 10.91
N ILE A 148 15.18 -7.15 11.65
CA ILE A 148 14.48 -5.88 11.79
C ILE A 148 15.33 -4.81 11.10
N LEU A 149 14.84 -4.29 9.98
CA LEU A 149 15.46 -3.14 9.32
C LEU A 149 14.90 -1.86 9.91
N THR A 150 15.77 -0.93 10.29
CA THR A 150 15.39 0.41 10.75
C THR A 150 15.95 1.45 9.77
N LEU A 151 15.04 2.10 9.03
CA LEU A 151 15.36 3.20 8.13
C LEU A 151 15.04 4.52 8.82
N SER A 152 16.04 5.36 9.06
CA SER A 152 15.93 6.62 9.77
C SER A 152 16.28 7.81 8.88
N ASN A 153 15.72 8.98 9.21
CA ASN A 153 15.96 10.25 8.50
C ASN A 153 15.47 10.23 7.04
N GLY A 154 15.69 11.33 6.32
CA GLY A 154 15.24 11.50 4.94
C GLY A 154 13.73 11.59 4.78
N ASN A 155 13.28 11.63 3.52
CA ASN A 155 11.85 11.73 3.16
C ASN A 155 11.14 10.37 3.40
N PRO A 156 9.95 10.34 4.01
CA PRO A 156 9.19 9.10 4.26
C PRO A 156 8.86 8.29 3.00
N CYS A 157 8.53 8.93 1.89
CA CYS A 157 8.24 8.25 0.63
C CYS A 157 9.49 7.54 0.08
N PHE A 158 10.66 8.19 0.19
CA PHE A 158 11.92 7.60 -0.26
C PHE A 158 12.35 6.44 0.65
N ARG A 159 12.12 6.55 1.98
CA ARG A 159 12.28 5.41 2.88
C ARG A 159 11.39 4.24 2.49
N GLY A 160 10.15 4.50 2.05
CA GLY A 160 9.23 3.48 1.56
C GLY A 160 9.78 2.74 0.34
N VAL A 161 10.34 3.45 -0.63
CA VAL A 161 10.97 2.85 -1.82
C VAL A 161 12.15 1.97 -1.43
N ILE A 162 13.07 2.49 -0.60
CA ILE A 162 14.21 1.71 -0.12
C ILE A 162 13.70 0.47 0.64
N ALA A 163 12.84 0.63 1.63
CA ALA A 163 12.29 -0.47 2.42
C ALA A 163 11.68 -1.58 1.55
N HIS A 164 10.94 -1.20 0.50
CA HIS A 164 10.38 -2.13 -0.47
C HIS A 164 11.46 -2.89 -1.24
N SER A 165 12.41 -2.18 -1.87
CA SER A 165 13.52 -2.80 -2.62
C SER A 165 14.34 -3.73 -1.74
N LEU A 166 14.64 -3.30 -0.50
CA LEU A 166 15.41 -4.10 0.45
C LEU A 166 14.65 -5.38 0.83
N SER A 167 13.35 -5.27 1.06
CA SER A 167 12.55 -6.42 1.46
C SER A 167 12.42 -7.43 0.33
N LEU A 168 12.24 -6.97 -0.92
CA LEU A 168 12.22 -7.87 -2.08
C LEU A 168 13.55 -8.62 -2.22
N PHE A 169 14.68 -7.91 -2.10
CA PHE A 169 16.00 -8.53 -2.14
C PHE A 169 16.19 -9.58 -1.04
N LEU A 170 15.87 -9.25 0.22
CA LEU A 170 16.01 -10.18 1.35
C LEU A 170 15.06 -11.38 1.23
N ALA A 171 13.86 -11.19 0.70
CA ALA A 171 12.92 -12.29 0.49
C ALA A 171 13.42 -13.28 -0.56
N LYS A 172 13.94 -12.79 -1.69
CA LYS A 172 14.44 -13.64 -2.78
C LYS A 172 15.81 -14.26 -2.50
N GLN A 173 16.73 -13.51 -1.88
CA GLN A 173 18.11 -13.95 -1.68
C GLN A 173 18.37 -14.62 -0.32
N MET A 174 17.60 -14.26 0.71
CA MET A 174 17.83 -14.71 2.09
C MET A 174 16.63 -15.43 2.71
N LYS A 175 15.55 -15.65 1.95
CA LYS A 175 14.31 -16.30 2.40
C LYS A 175 13.67 -15.62 3.62
N LEU A 176 13.71 -14.29 3.65
CA LEU A 176 13.12 -13.45 4.69
C LEU A 176 11.92 -12.68 4.15
N ASP A 177 10.69 -13.05 4.53
CA ASP A 177 9.47 -12.36 4.09
C ASP A 177 8.99 -11.38 5.15
N LEU A 178 8.21 -10.37 4.74
CA LEU A 178 7.64 -9.40 5.67
C LEU A 178 6.63 -10.06 6.61
N GLN A 179 6.70 -9.64 7.87
CA GLN A 179 5.69 -9.90 8.89
C GLN A 179 5.00 -8.60 9.32
N GLY A 180 5.66 -7.46 9.11
CA GLY A 180 5.14 -6.18 9.54
C GLY A 180 5.91 -5.01 8.94
N LEU A 181 5.19 -3.93 8.69
CA LEU A 181 5.75 -2.64 8.29
C LEU A 181 5.21 -1.56 9.24
N PHE A 182 6.12 -0.82 9.87
CA PHE A 182 5.76 0.29 10.73
C PHE A 182 6.41 1.57 10.22
N SER A 183 5.63 2.60 9.96
CA SER A 183 6.14 3.87 9.44
C SER A 183 5.67 5.05 10.28
N ARG A 184 6.62 5.90 10.68
CA ARG A 184 6.43 7.21 11.32
C ARG A 184 7.15 8.29 10.50
N SER A 185 6.96 9.55 10.89
CA SER A 185 7.53 10.72 10.20
C SER A 185 9.06 10.68 10.04
N ASN A 186 9.79 10.13 11.01
CA ASN A 186 11.26 10.08 11.01
C ASN A 186 11.87 8.67 10.87
N VAL A 187 11.06 7.62 10.98
CA VAL A 187 11.56 6.23 10.98
C VAL A 187 10.59 5.29 10.27
N THR A 188 11.14 4.30 9.57
CA THR A 188 10.40 3.17 9.00
C THR A 188 11.07 1.89 9.45
N LYS A 189 10.32 0.99 10.10
CA LYS A 189 10.79 -0.31 10.54
C LYS A 189 10.14 -1.41 9.70
N VAL A 190 10.96 -2.33 9.22
CA VAL A 190 10.52 -3.52 8.50
C VAL A 190 10.85 -4.73 9.34
N TYR A 191 9.85 -5.54 9.63
CA TYR A 191 10.00 -6.78 10.38
C TYR A 191 9.95 -7.94 9.38
N LEU A 192 11.04 -8.69 9.29
CA LEU A 192 11.15 -9.84 8.40
C LEU A 192 11.40 -11.11 9.20
N ARG A 193 10.82 -12.21 8.72
CA ARG A 193 11.01 -13.54 9.30
C ARG A 193 11.29 -14.55 8.19
N ARG A 194 12.10 -15.54 8.53
CA ARG A 194 12.40 -16.66 7.65
C ARG A 194 11.13 -17.43 7.32
N PHE A 195 11.00 -17.81 6.06
CA PHE A 195 9.94 -18.69 5.59
C PHE A 195 10.55 -19.93 4.92
N GLU A 196 9.83 -21.05 5.02
CA GLU A 196 10.38 -22.37 4.68
C GLU A 196 10.38 -22.65 3.17
N PHE A 197 9.40 -22.10 2.45
CA PHE A 197 9.19 -22.40 1.04
C PHE A 197 9.19 -21.15 0.16
N LEU A 198 10.21 -21.03 -0.69
CA LEU A 198 10.27 -20.02 -1.75
C LEU A 198 9.91 -20.68 -3.08
N ASP A 199 8.71 -20.40 -3.54
CA ASP A 199 8.37 -20.53 -4.96
C ASP A 199 8.95 -19.31 -5.67
N TYR A 200 10.03 -19.50 -6.43
CA TYR A 200 10.72 -18.38 -7.09
C TYR A 200 9.82 -17.62 -8.06
N GLU A 201 8.80 -18.28 -8.63
CA GLU A 201 7.85 -17.65 -9.55
C GLU A 201 6.78 -16.81 -8.83
N LYS A 202 6.58 -17.02 -7.52
CA LYS A 202 5.59 -16.28 -6.74
C LYS A 202 6.21 -15.15 -5.94
N ILE A 203 5.38 -14.12 -5.78
CA ILE A 203 5.66 -13.02 -4.86
C ILE A 203 5.44 -13.55 -3.43
N PRO A 204 6.38 -13.33 -2.50
CA PRO A 204 6.17 -13.66 -1.08
C PRO A 204 4.94 -12.94 -0.51
N LYS A 205 4.14 -13.64 0.31
CA LYS A 205 2.83 -13.15 0.76
C LYS A 205 2.94 -11.85 1.57
N GLY A 206 3.95 -11.75 2.44
CA GLY A 206 4.16 -10.54 3.22
C GLY A 206 4.50 -9.34 2.33
N LEU A 207 5.33 -9.55 1.30
CA LEU A 207 5.64 -8.50 0.33
C LEU A 207 4.39 -8.02 -0.41
N GLU A 208 3.53 -8.93 -0.88
CA GLU A 208 2.27 -8.59 -1.54
C GLU A 208 1.33 -7.83 -0.60
N GLU A 209 1.19 -8.26 0.65
CA GLU A 209 0.31 -7.63 1.65
C GLU A 209 0.72 -6.19 1.97
N TYR A 210 2.01 -5.95 2.25
CA TYR A 210 2.47 -4.65 2.76
C TYR A 210 2.88 -3.65 1.68
N PHE A 211 3.44 -4.12 0.55
CA PHE A 211 3.92 -3.25 -0.53
C PHE A 211 3.14 -3.39 -1.83
N GLY A 212 2.47 -4.53 -2.05
CA GLY A 212 1.76 -4.86 -3.28
C GLY A 212 0.23 -4.97 -3.21
N PRO A 213 -0.53 -4.31 -2.31
CA PRO A 213 -1.96 -4.56 -2.17
C PRO A 213 -2.77 -4.30 -3.46
N MET A 214 -2.26 -3.51 -4.40
CA MET A 214 -2.91 -3.21 -5.68
C MET A 214 -2.33 -3.99 -6.87
N GLU A 215 -1.33 -4.84 -6.65
CA GLU A 215 -0.60 -5.54 -7.70
C GLU A 215 -1.52 -6.42 -8.55
N SER A 216 -2.32 -7.26 -7.90
CA SER A 216 -3.27 -8.17 -8.57
C SER A 216 -4.38 -7.39 -9.30
N THR A 217 -4.92 -6.35 -8.66
CA THR A 217 -5.94 -5.47 -9.25
C THR A 217 -5.41 -4.77 -10.49
N PHE A 218 -4.20 -4.22 -10.44
CA PHE A 218 -3.63 -3.49 -11.57
C PHE A 218 -3.26 -4.42 -12.73
N LYS A 219 -2.80 -5.64 -12.44
CA LYS A 219 -2.64 -6.71 -13.44
C LYS A 219 -3.96 -6.99 -14.16
N GLU A 220 -5.06 -7.10 -13.44
CA GLU A 220 -6.37 -7.35 -14.05
C GLU A 220 -6.88 -6.15 -14.87
N ILE A 221 -6.65 -4.92 -14.39
CA ILE A 221 -6.95 -3.70 -15.14
C ILE A 221 -6.17 -3.66 -16.46
N ARG A 222 -4.88 -4.00 -16.44
CA ARG A 222 -4.02 -4.06 -17.63
C ARG A 222 -4.44 -5.13 -18.63
N LYS A 223 -4.97 -6.28 -18.18
CA LYS A 223 -5.45 -7.35 -19.08
C LYS A 223 -6.67 -6.93 -19.89
N ARG A 224 -7.58 -6.13 -19.33
CA ARG A 224 -8.83 -5.71 -19.99
C ARG A 224 -9.12 -4.21 -19.80
N PRO A 225 -8.27 -3.32 -20.33
CA PRO A 225 -8.32 -1.90 -20.01
C PRO A 225 -9.63 -1.24 -20.44
N GLU A 226 -10.15 -1.55 -21.63
CA GLU A 226 -11.40 -0.97 -22.12
C GLU A 226 -12.63 -1.42 -21.33
N PHE A 227 -12.64 -2.67 -20.85
CA PHE A 227 -13.69 -3.14 -19.95
C PHE A 227 -13.71 -2.31 -18.66
N TRP A 228 -12.57 -2.19 -17.98
CA TRP A 228 -12.49 -1.46 -16.71
C TRP A 228 -12.73 0.04 -16.88
N LYS A 229 -12.21 0.67 -17.94
CA LYS A 229 -12.49 2.08 -18.27
C LYS A 229 -13.99 2.34 -18.43
N ASN A 230 -14.67 1.49 -19.21
CA ASN A 230 -16.11 1.63 -19.44
C ASN A 230 -16.92 1.33 -18.19
N LEU A 231 -16.54 0.30 -17.42
CA LEU A 231 -17.17 -0.04 -16.16
C LEU A 231 -17.11 1.14 -15.18
N ILE A 232 -15.92 1.67 -14.93
CA ILE A 232 -15.71 2.82 -14.03
C ILE A 232 -16.50 4.05 -14.51
N LYS A 233 -16.48 4.32 -15.82
CA LYS A 233 -17.23 5.42 -16.43
C LYS A 233 -18.74 5.29 -16.14
N ILE A 234 -19.33 4.14 -16.44
CA ILE A 234 -20.76 3.89 -16.29
C ILE A 234 -21.16 3.96 -14.80
N TYR A 235 -20.41 3.32 -13.90
CA TYR A 235 -20.70 3.38 -12.47
C TYR A 235 -20.69 4.82 -11.94
N ARG A 236 -19.70 5.62 -12.35
CA ARG A 236 -19.60 7.03 -11.96
C ARG A 236 -20.75 7.87 -12.53
N GLU A 237 -21.10 7.69 -13.81
CA GLU A 237 -22.23 8.41 -14.44
C GLU A 237 -23.58 8.05 -13.82
N GLN A 238 -23.70 6.85 -13.25
CA GLN A 238 -24.89 6.37 -12.57
C GLN A 238 -24.83 6.57 -11.04
N ASN A 239 -23.88 7.36 -10.52
CA ASN A 239 -23.68 7.58 -9.08
C ASN A 239 -23.69 6.29 -8.25
N TYR A 240 -23.06 5.24 -8.78
CA TYR A 240 -23.00 3.91 -8.17
C TYR A 240 -24.37 3.31 -7.85
N GLN A 241 -25.43 3.64 -8.59
CA GLN A 241 -26.77 3.04 -8.45
C GLN A 241 -26.92 1.71 -9.22
N ARG A 242 -25.81 1.15 -9.70
CA ARG A 242 -25.78 -0.10 -10.45
C ARG A 242 -25.42 -1.25 -9.52
N LEU A 243 -26.18 -2.35 -9.62
CA LEU A 243 -25.90 -3.58 -8.90
C LEU A 243 -24.82 -4.41 -9.61
N SER A 244 -23.94 -5.03 -8.84
CA SER A 244 -22.91 -5.95 -9.33
C SER A 244 -23.19 -7.35 -8.80
N MET A 245 -24.08 -8.08 -9.46
CA MET A 245 -24.47 -9.43 -9.05
C MET A 245 -24.18 -10.47 -10.12
N ASN A 246 -23.91 -11.69 -9.68
CA ASN A 246 -23.82 -12.85 -10.55
C ASN A 246 -25.15 -13.04 -11.29
N LYS A 247 -25.11 -13.42 -12.58
CA LYS A 247 -26.32 -13.65 -13.39
C LYS A 247 -27.30 -14.64 -12.74
N LYS A 248 -26.79 -15.73 -12.15
CA LYS A 248 -27.64 -16.73 -11.48
C LYS A 248 -28.32 -16.16 -10.24
N VAL A 249 -27.59 -15.35 -9.48
CA VAL A 249 -28.14 -14.65 -8.31
C VAL A 249 -29.21 -13.66 -8.76
N PHE A 250 -28.97 -12.87 -9.82
CA PHE A 250 -29.98 -11.98 -10.40
C PHE A 250 -31.24 -12.74 -10.83
N GLU A 251 -31.09 -13.84 -11.56
CA GLU A 251 -32.22 -14.68 -12.00
C GLU A 251 -33.02 -15.19 -10.81
N ALA A 252 -32.36 -15.69 -9.77
CA ALA A 252 -32.97 -16.12 -8.51
C ALA A 252 -33.70 -14.98 -7.78
N PHE A 253 -33.11 -13.79 -7.76
CA PHE A 253 -33.75 -12.60 -7.19
C PHE A 253 -35.00 -12.19 -7.96
N VAL A 254 -35.03 -12.37 -9.29
CA VAL A 254 -36.21 -12.06 -10.11
C VAL A 254 -37.30 -13.11 -9.94
N SER A 255 -36.95 -14.41 -10.02
CA SER A 255 -37.91 -15.51 -9.87
C SER A 255 -38.47 -15.63 -8.45
N GLY A 256 -37.69 -15.23 -7.45
CA GLY A 256 -37.99 -15.45 -6.03
C GLY A 256 -37.44 -16.77 -5.48
N ASP A 257 -36.85 -17.61 -6.34
CA ASP A 257 -36.22 -18.87 -5.98
C ASP A 257 -34.77 -18.62 -5.56
N LEU A 258 -34.61 -17.99 -4.39
CA LEU A 258 -33.28 -17.63 -3.86
C LEU A 258 -32.41 -18.87 -3.61
N PRO A 259 -31.07 -18.77 -3.78
CA PRO A 259 -30.16 -19.87 -3.51
C PRO A 259 -30.34 -20.45 -2.11
N SER A 260 -30.28 -21.78 -2.02
CA SER A 260 -30.34 -22.49 -0.76
C SER A 260 -29.11 -22.17 0.10
N VAL A 261 -29.18 -22.49 1.41
CA VAL A 261 -28.02 -22.34 2.31
C VAL A 261 -26.82 -23.16 1.81
N ASP A 262 -27.07 -24.35 1.25
CA ASP A 262 -26.03 -25.23 0.70
C ASP A 262 -25.38 -24.66 -0.57
N ASP A 263 -26.18 -24.05 -1.45
CA ASP A 263 -25.65 -23.36 -2.64
C ASP A 263 -24.75 -22.19 -2.26
N ILE A 264 -25.17 -21.41 -1.26
CA ILE A 264 -24.39 -20.27 -0.74
C ILE A 264 -23.12 -20.75 -0.06
N ALA A 265 -23.17 -21.83 0.72
CA ALA A 265 -21.99 -22.42 1.37
C ALA A 265 -20.94 -22.83 0.33
N ARG A 266 -21.36 -23.45 -0.77
CA ARG A 266 -20.47 -23.80 -1.89
C ARG A 266 -19.87 -22.57 -2.57
N GLU A 267 -20.66 -21.52 -2.81
CA GLU A 267 -20.14 -20.27 -3.40
C GLU A 267 -19.16 -19.57 -2.45
N PHE A 268 -19.44 -19.58 -1.15
CA PHE A 268 -18.55 -19.07 -0.12
C PHE A 268 -17.21 -19.83 -0.11
N GLU A 269 -17.22 -21.15 -0.21
CA GLU A 269 -16.00 -21.96 -0.26
C GLU A 269 -15.19 -21.68 -1.53
N LEU A 270 -15.84 -21.50 -2.68
CA LEU A 270 -15.16 -21.09 -3.91
C LEU A 270 -14.51 -19.71 -3.79
N PHE A 271 -15.17 -18.77 -3.10
CA PHE A 271 -14.67 -17.41 -2.89
C PHE A 271 -13.51 -17.35 -1.90
N THR A 272 -13.62 -18.07 -0.77
CA THR A 272 -12.66 -18.00 0.34
C THR A 272 -11.59 -19.08 0.32
N GLY A 273 -11.77 -20.11 -0.50
CA GLY A 273 -10.91 -21.30 -0.58
C GLY A 273 -11.03 -22.25 0.62
N LYS A 274 -11.98 -22.01 1.53
CA LYS A 274 -12.22 -22.80 2.74
C LYS A 274 -13.72 -22.87 3.05
N PRO A 275 -14.19 -23.94 3.71
CA PRO A 275 -15.59 -24.06 4.05
C PRO A 275 -15.99 -23.03 5.15
N PRO A 276 -17.27 -22.61 5.24
CA PRO A 276 -17.71 -21.61 6.22
C PRO A 276 -17.32 -21.92 7.67
N GLU A 277 -17.31 -23.19 8.07
CA GLU A 277 -17.02 -23.63 9.44
C GLU A 277 -15.57 -23.33 9.87
N ALA A 278 -14.67 -23.03 8.91
CA ALA A 278 -13.27 -22.72 9.20
C ALA A 278 -13.06 -21.30 9.75
N PHE A 279 -14.08 -20.43 9.72
CA PHE A 279 -13.99 -19.03 10.10
C PHE A 279 -14.79 -18.72 11.37
N THR A 280 -14.27 -17.79 12.16
CA THR A 280 -15.00 -17.20 13.30
C THR A 280 -16.12 -16.27 12.83
N LEU A 281 -17.10 -16.00 13.70
CA LEU A 281 -18.17 -15.04 13.41
C LEU A 281 -17.63 -13.66 12.98
N SER A 282 -16.56 -13.18 13.65
CA SER A 282 -15.93 -11.91 13.30
C SER A 282 -15.36 -11.92 11.88
N GLU A 283 -14.69 -13.00 11.49
CA GLU A 283 -14.14 -13.16 10.13
C GLU A 283 -15.26 -13.24 9.11
N HIS A 284 -16.33 -13.99 9.40
CA HIS A 284 -17.51 -14.05 8.54
C HIS A 284 -18.17 -12.69 8.33
N ILE A 285 -18.33 -11.89 9.38
CA ILE A 285 -18.89 -10.54 9.27
C ILE A 285 -18.01 -9.66 8.36
N MET A 286 -16.68 -9.79 8.44
CA MET A 286 -15.77 -9.07 7.55
C MET A 286 -15.85 -9.55 6.09
N ILE A 287 -15.96 -10.87 5.87
CA ILE A 287 -16.13 -11.44 4.53
C ILE A 287 -17.46 -10.98 3.93
N PHE A 288 -18.54 -11.06 4.71
CA PHE A 288 -19.85 -10.55 4.32
C PHE A 288 -19.80 -9.07 3.96
N LYS A 289 -19.09 -8.25 4.75
CA LYS A 289 -18.91 -6.83 4.44
C LYS A 289 -18.25 -6.61 3.08
N ALA A 290 -17.23 -7.39 2.74
CA ALA A 290 -16.60 -7.33 1.43
C ALA A 290 -17.57 -7.74 0.29
N LEU A 291 -18.36 -8.80 0.49
CA LEU A 291 -19.37 -9.24 -0.49
C LEU A 291 -20.46 -8.18 -0.69
N TYR A 292 -21.02 -7.65 0.40
CA TYR A 292 -22.07 -6.63 0.36
C TYR A 292 -21.63 -5.35 -0.37
N LEU A 293 -20.40 -4.88 -0.08
CA LEU A 293 -19.81 -3.73 -0.77
C LEU A 293 -19.54 -4.02 -2.26
N THR A 294 -19.27 -5.28 -2.61
CA THR A 294 -19.08 -5.70 -4.00
C THR A 294 -20.41 -5.76 -4.73
N ASP A 295 -21.46 -6.30 -4.12
CA ASP A 295 -22.79 -6.43 -4.71
C ASP A 295 -23.43 -5.07 -4.99
N ASN A 296 -23.09 -4.08 -4.17
CA ASN A 296 -23.61 -2.72 -4.21
C ASN A 296 -25.15 -2.68 -4.07
N ILE A 297 -25.70 -3.62 -3.28
CA ILE A 297 -27.15 -3.76 -3.01
C ILE A 297 -27.65 -2.68 -2.06
N GLY A 298 -26.84 -2.18 -1.13
CA GLY A 298 -27.18 -0.96 -0.41
C GLY A 298 -26.05 0.04 -0.39
N THR A 299 -26.32 1.15 0.28
CA THR A 299 -25.50 2.35 0.25
C THR A 299 -24.36 2.28 1.26
N GLU A 300 -24.62 1.69 2.42
CA GLU A 300 -23.65 1.63 3.51
C GLU A 300 -23.86 0.38 4.37
N ILE A 301 -22.79 -0.04 5.04
CA ILE A 301 -22.79 -1.17 5.96
C ILE A 301 -21.99 -0.83 7.22
N GLU A 302 -22.65 -0.93 8.36
CA GLU A 302 -22.02 -0.86 9.68
C GLU A 302 -21.89 -2.26 10.26
N VAL A 303 -20.76 -2.54 10.90
CA VAL A 303 -20.46 -3.85 11.49
C VAL A 303 -19.85 -3.67 12.86
N CYS A 304 -20.24 -4.54 13.80
CA CYS A 304 -19.61 -4.68 15.10
C CYS A 304 -19.17 -6.14 15.27
N THR A 305 -17.92 -6.34 15.66
CA THR A 305 -17.33 -7.66 15.92
C THR A 305 -16.88 -7.84 17.36
N GLU A 306 -17.30 -6.94 18.25
CA GLU A 306 -17.04 -7.08 19.68
C GLU A 306 -17.84 -8.26 20.25
N LYS A 307 -17.15 -9.15 20.98
CA LYS A 307 -17.75 -10.39 21.49
C LYS A 307 -18.94 -10.12 22.39
N GLY A 308 -20.12 -10.63 22.02
CA GLY A 308 -21.37 -10.48 22.77
C GLY A 308 -22.24 -9.30 22.33
N SER A 309 -21.77 -8.49 21.38
CA SER A 309 -22.52 -7.37 20.79
C SER A 309 -22.32 -7.31 19.27
N GLU A 310 -22.11 -8.47 18.64
CA GLU A 310 -21.88 -8.56 17.20
C GLU A 310 -23.16 -8.23 16.41
N TYR A 311 -23.04 -7.35 15.42
CA TYR A 311 -24.16 -7.02 14.52
C TYR A 311 -23.68 -6.61 13.13
N VAL A 312 -24.59 -6.70 12.18
CA VAL A 312 -24.45 -6.17 10.82
C VAL A 312 -25.68 -5.32 10.50
N ARG A 313 -25.48 -4.03 10.25
CA ARG A 313 -26.52 -3.08 9.85
C ARG A 313 -26.30 -2.69 8.39
N LEU A 314 -27.27 -2.99 7.56
CA LEU A 314 -27.33 -2.65 6.14
C LEU A 314 -28.19 -1.40 5.97
N ILE A 315 -27.66 -0.39 5.30
CA ILE A 315 -28.38 0.84 4.96
C ILE A 315 -28.67 0.80 3.46
N HIS A 316 -29.92 1.05 3.06
CA HIS A 316 -30.35 0.93 1.67
C HIS A 316 -31.42 1.93 1.26
N ASP A 317 -31.54 2.20 -0.04
CA ASP A 317 -32.51 3.16 -0.57
C ASP A 317 -33.80 2.50 -1.12
N TYR A 318 -33.92 1.16 -0.98
CA TYR A 318 -35.10 0.44 -1.45
C TYR A 318 -36.38 0.88 -0.74
N CYS A 319 -37.40 1.20 -1.53
CA CYS A 319 -38.74 1.56 -1.07
C CYS A 319 -39.74 0.40 -1.19
N ASP A 320 -39.47 -0.60 -2.03
CA ASP A 320 -40.35 -1.74 -2.24
C ASP A 320 -40.13 -2.80 -1.14
N SER A 321 -41.19 -3.12 -0.39
CA SER A 321 -41.14 -4.09 0.71
C SER A 321 -40.78 -5.50 0.25
N LYS A 322 -41.19 -5.91 -0.96
CA LYS A 322 -40.85 -7.24 -1.52
C LYS A 322 -39.37 -7.34 -1.83
N VAL A 323 -38.76 -6.25 -2.30
CA VAL A 323 -37.31 -6.21 -2.53
C VAL A 323 -36.58 -6.34 -1.19
N CYS A 324 -37.02 -5.60 -0.18
CA CYS A 324 -36.46 -5.68 1.17
C CYS A 324 -36.57 -7.10 1.74
N GLU A 325 -37.74 -7.75 1.62
CA GLU A 325 -37.97 -9.13 2.05
C GLU A 325 -37.05 -10.12 1.33
N ARG A 326 -36.84 -9.96 0.01
CA ARG A 326 -35.91 -10.81 -0.76
C ARG A 326 -34.46 -10.60 -0.33
N VAL A 327 -34.03 -9.36 -0.13
CA VAL A 327 -32.69 -9.03 0.37
C VAL A 327 -32.46 -9.62 1.76
N ILE A 328 -33.44 -9.49 2.66
CA ILE A 328 -33.42 -10.10 4.00
C ILE A 328 -33.27 -11.61 3.89
N CYS A 329 -34.06 -12.27 3.04
CA CYS A 329 -34.02 -13.72 2.88
C CYS A 329 -32.67 -14.20 2.32
N TYR A 330 -32.16 -13.53 1.28
CA TYR A 330 -30.89 -13.85 0.65
C TYR A 330 -29.73 -13.75 1.66
N TYR A 331 -29.58 -12.60 2.33
CA TYR A 331 -28.51 -12.41 3.30
C TYR A 331 -28.70 -13.23 4.58
N SER A 332 -29.94 -13.53 4.96
CA SER A 332 -30.20 -14.51 6.03
C SER A 332 -29.65 -15.89 5.67
N ASN A 333 -29.74 -16.33 4.41
CA ASN A 333 -29.18 -17.62 4.00
C ASN A 333 -27.65 -17.60 4.03
N ILE A 334 -27.01 -16.46 3.71
CA ILE A 334 -25.57 -16.26 3.93
C ILE A 334 -25.23 -16.39 5.41
N PHE A 335 -25.94 -15.70 6.31
CA PHE A 335 -25.60 -15.81 7.74
C PHE A 335 -25.94 -17.18 8.34
N LYS A 336 -26.93 -17.89 7.80
CA LYS A 336 -27.28 -19.26 8.24
C LYS A 336 -26.19 -20.27 7.91
N CYS A 337 -25.44 -20.11 6.80
CA CYS A 337 -24.38 -21.06 6.45
C CYS A 337 -23.24 -21.07 7.48
N ILE A 338 -23.13 -20.00 8.28
CA ILE A 338 -22.14 -19.83 9.35
C ILE A 338 -22.53 -20.62 10.62
N GLY A 339 -23.80 -21.00 10.76
CA GLY A 339 -24.29 -21.77 11.92
C GLY A 339 -24.43 -20.95 13.21
N HIS A 340 -24.23 -19.63 13.18
CA HIS A 340 -24.42 -18.76 14.33
C HIS A 340 -25.88 -18.25 14.40
N PRO A 341 -26.54 -18.29 15.57
CA PRO A 341 -27.89 -17.77 15.70
C PRO A 341 -27.90 -16.24 15.62
N PHE A 342 -28.88 -15.70 14.91
CA PHE A 342 -29.11 -14.27 14.77
C PHE A 342 -30.60 -13.94 14.73
N THR A 343 -30.94 -12.69 15.04
CA THR A 343 -32.25 -12.10 14.72
C THR A 343 -32.08 -11.07 13.63
N VAL A 344 -33.12 -10.94 12.79
CA VAL A 344 -33.19 -9.88 11.79
C VAL A 344 -34.33 -8.93 12.14
N THR A 345 -34.04 -7.64 12.10
CA THR A 345 -35.04 -6.58 12.17
C THR A 345 -34.94 -5.73 10.92
N SER A 346 -36.08 -5.19 10.46
CA SER A 346 -36.14 -4.34 9.29
C SER A 346 -37.00 -3.13 9.56
N SER A 347 -36.52 -1.98 9.11
CA SER A 347 -37.24 -0.72 9.07
C SER A 347 -37.07 -0.10 7.68
N PRO A 348 -37.79 0.98 7.34
CA PRO A 348 -37.51 1.73 6.13
C PRO A 348 -36.01 2.08 6.07
N HIS A 349 -35.39 1.80 4.94
CA HIS A 349 -33.98 2.06 4.65
C HIS A 349 -32.93 1.31 5.47
N MET A 350 -33.33 0.33 6.30
CA MET A 350 -32.38 -0.36 7.17
C MET A 350 -32.77 -1.81 7.47
N ILE A 351 -31.77 -2.68 7.46
CA ILE A 351 -31.87 -4.08 7.89
C ILE A 351 -30.76 -4.35 8.90
N VAL A 352 -31.09 -4.91 10.06
CA VAL A 352 -30.13 -5.21 11.13
C VAL A 352 -30.15 -6.70 11.44
N PHE A 353 -28.97 -7.34 11.37
CA PHE A 353 -28.71 -8.69 11.85
C PHE A 353 -27.95 -8.60 13.17
N GLU A 354 -28.52 -9.12 14.25
CA GLU A 354 -27.91 -9.13 15.58
C GLU A 354 -27.57 -10.57 15.99
N PHE A 355 -26.33 -10.81 16.41
CA PHE A 355 -25.82 -12.12 16.77
C PHE A 355 -25.63 -12.20 18.30
N GLY A 356 -26.03 -13.29 18.95
CA GLY A 356 -25.89 -13.40 20.41
C GLY A 356 -26.49 -14.66 21.05
N LYS A 357 -26.14 -14.89 22.33
CA LYS A 357 -26.54 -16.10 23.11
C LYS A 357 -27.97 -16.08 23.66
N ASN A 358 -28.66 -14.94 23.66
CA ASN A 358 -29.98 -14.77 24.29
C ASN A 358 -31.14 -14.66 23.28
N LEU A 359 -31.04 -15.31 22.12
CA LEU A 359 -32.05 -15.21 21.06
C LEU A 359 -33.28 -16.13 21.27
N ASN A 360 -33.34 -16.89 22.37
CA ASN A 360 -34.44 -17.82 22.66
C ASN A 360 -35.76 -17.17 23.14
N ASN A 361 -35.87 -15.83 23.24
CA ASN A 361 -37.04 -15.19 23.86
C ASN A 361 -37.81 -14.19 23.00
N ILE A 362 -37.57 -14.09 21.68
CA ILE A 362 -38.36 -13.18 20.83
C ILE A 362 -39.26 -13.98 19.88
N ARG A 363 -40.54 -14.09 20.26
CA ARG A 363 -41.62 -14.60 19.41
C ARG A 363 -41.75 -13.71 18.17
N ILE A 364 -41.61 -14.30 16.99
CA ILE A 364 -42.08 -13.71 15.74
C ILE A 364 -43.59 -13.41 15.87
N PRO A 365 -44.08 -12.19 15.61
CA PRO A 365 -45.51 -11.96 15.50
C PRO A 365 -46.01 -12.69 14.24
N LYS A 366 -46.82 -13.74 14.43
CA LYS A 366 -47.65 -14.29 13.36
C LYS A 366 -48.71 -13.25 12.98
N SER A 367 -48.41 -12.41 12.01
CA SER A 367 -49.40 -11.67 11.22
C SER A 367 -48.76 -11.37 9.86
N ARG A 368 -49.21 -11.83 8.70
CA ARG A 368 -50.50 -12.36 8.26
C ARG A 368 -50.25 -13.53 7.31
N LEU A 369 -50.68 -14.73 7.68
CA LEU A 369 -50.95 -15.79 6.70
C LEU A 369 -52.27 -15.42 6.02
N ILE A 370 -52.21 -14.94 4.78
CA ILE A 370 -53.38 -14.98 3.90
C ILE A 370 -53.44 -16.42 3.40
N SER A 371 -54.31 -17.21 4.03
CA SER A 371 -54.76 -18.49 3.50
C SER A 371 -55.59 -18.23 2.25
N SER A 372 -55.05 -18.59 1.09
CA SER A 372 -55.84 -18.83 -0.10
C SER A 372 -55.88 -20.34 -0.35
N GLU A 373 -56.81 -21.03 0.31
CA GLU A 373 -57.28 -22.31 -0.19
C GLU A 373 -58.24 -22.05 -1.37
N PRO A 374 -58.12 -22.77 -2.49
CA PRO A 374 -59.13 -22.74 -3.53
C PRO A 374 -60.31 -23.62 -3.09
N SER A 375 -61.47 -23.00 -2.93
CA SER A 375 -62.75 -23.69 -2.76
C SER A 375 -63.08 -24.45 -4.04
N LEU A 376 -62.92 -25.77 -3.98
CA LEU A 376 -63.54 -26.72 -4.90
C LEU A 376 -65.00 -26.94 -4.51
N THR A 377 -65.81 -27.20 -5.54
CA THR A 377 -67.14 -27.86 -5.60
C THR A 377 -68.39 -26.99 -5.65
N PRO A 378 -69.47 -27.47 -6.31
CA PRO A 378 -69.64 -28.74 -7.05
C PRO A 378 -69.48 -28.62 -8.57
#